data_AF-A0A1G7VKV5-F1
#
_entry.id   AF-A0A1G7VKV5-F1
#
_cell.length_a   1.000
_cell.length_b   1.000
_cell.length_c   1.000
_cell.angle_alpha   90.00
_cell.angle_beta   90.00
_cell.angle_gamma   90.00
#
_symmetry.space_group_name_H-M   'P 1'
#
loop_
_entity.id
_entity.type
_entity.pdbx_description
1 polymer ?
#
loop_
_entity_poly.entity_id
_entity_poly.type
_entity_poly.pdbx_seq_one_letter_code
_entity_poly.pdbx_strand_id
1 'polypeptide(L)'
;MKRTLAALSLVLAAAGLTTACAPGSSDVEDHVVTAVSGGPSVPVADLVDDADAKRFTIVCPYELPADVATRLGVSAKDLPDLSKRDDAQALVAVTANGVDAAEFRRGRVDLCSSEGPWPVYEKTDTATVAVTRNEDDVYIVTRAS
;
A
#
# COMPACT_ATOMS: atom_id res chain seq x y z
N MET A 1 -22.77 -27.45 -62.34
CA MET A 1 -21.35 -27.03 -62.49
C MET A 1 -21.05 -25.97 -61.43
N LYS A 2 -19.97 -26.18 -60.64
CA LYS A 2 -19.01 -25.21 -60.06
C LYS A 2 -19.55 -23.83 -59.58
N ARG A 3 -19.25 -23.27 -58.40
CA ARG A 3 -18.23 -23.52 -57.37
C ARG A 3 -18.62 -22.72 -56.11
N THR A 4 -18.29 -23.31 -54.97
CA THR A 4 -18.16 -22.77 -53.61
C THR A 4 -17.33 -21.50 -53.52
N LEU A 5 -17.72 -20.58 -52.63
CA LEU A 5 -16.81 -19.63 -51.97
C LEU A 5 -17.18 -19.57 -50.48
N ALA A 6 -16.28 -20.12 -49.67
CA ALA A 6 -16.33 -20.13 -48.21
C ALA A 6 -15.97 -18.73 -47.68
N ALA A 7 -16.81 -18.17 -46.81
CA ALA A 7 -16.47 -16.98 -46.05
C ALA A 7 -15.75 -17.40 -44.77
N LEU A 8 -14.45 -17.09 -44.68
CA LEU A 8 -13.68 -17.16 -43.45
C LEU A 8 -14.15 -16.06 -42.50
N SER A 9 -14.80 -16.44 -41.40
CA SER A 9 -15.07 -15.55 -40.28
C SER A 9 -13.80 -15.40 -39.45
N LEU A 10 -13.11 -14.25 -39.59
CA LEU A 10 -12.06 -13.81 -38.68
C LEU A 10 -12.69 -13.45 -37.32
N VAL A 11 -12.45 -14.29 -36.31
CA VAL A 11 -12.72 -13.95 -34.92
C VAL A 11 -11.57 -13.04 -34.46
N LEU A 12 -11.82 -11.73 -34.42
CA LEU A 12 -10.96 -10.81 -33.67
C LEU A 12 -11.16 -11.09 -32.18
N ALA A 13 -10.29 -11.91 -31.60
CA ALA A 13 -10.12 -11.97 -30.16
C ALA A 13 -9.49 -10.65 -29.72
N ALA A 14 -10.32 -9.72 -29.24
CA ALA A 14 -9.86 -8.56 -28.51
C ALA A 14 -9.23 -9.05 -27.22
N ALA A 15 -7.91 -9.25 -27.22
CA ALA A 15 -7.13 -9.35 -26.00
C ALA A 15 -7.24 -7.98 -25.32
N GLY A 16 -8.16 -7.88 -24.36
CA GLY A 16 -8.25 -6.74 -23.46
C GLY A 16 -6.91 -6.61 -22.76
N LEU A 17 -6.19 -5.54 -23.08
CA LEU A 17 -5.03 -5.10 -22.32
C LEU A 17 -5.54 -4.74 -20.91
N THR A 18 -5.46 -5.69 -19.98
CA THR A 18 -5.57 -5.38 -18.56
C THR A 18 -4.28 -4.65 -18.19
N THR A 19 -4.24 -3.34 -18.43
CA THR A 19 -3.32 -2.48 -17.70
C THR A 19 -3.73 -2.62 -16.25
N ALA A 20 -2.99 -3.42 -15.48
CA ALA A 20 -3.07 -3.39 -14.03
C ALA A 20 -2.63 -1.97 -13.63
N CYS A 21 -3.61 -1.07 -13.50
CA CYS A 21 -3.38 0.22 -12.89
C CYS A 21 -2.92 -0.08 -11.46
N ALA A 22 -1.81 0.53 -11.04
CA ALA A 22 -1.42 0.52 -9.63
C ALA A 22 -2.64 0.97 -8.79
N PRO A 23 -2.89 0.32 -7.63
CA PRO A 23 -4.03 0.65 -6.79
C PRO A 23 -4.03 2.14 -6.42
N GLY A 24 -5.20 2.76 -6.42
CA GLY A 24 -5.34 4.14 -6.01
C GLY A 24 -5.11 4.30 -4.51
N SER A 25 -4.85 5.52 -4.04
CA SER A 25 -4.71 5.80 -2.61
C SER A 25 -5.92 5.36 -1.77
N SER A 26 -7.13 5.50 -2.32
CA SER A 26 -8.36 5.04 -1.69
C SER A 26 -8.41 3.52 -1.51
N ASP A 27 -7.93 2.77 -2.50
CA ASP A 27 -7.93 1.30 -2.46
C ASP A 27 -6.97 0.79 -1.36
N VAL A 28 -5.82 1.46 -1.22
CA VAL A 28 -4.86 1.15 -0.16
C VAL A 28 -5.41 1.50 1.22
N GLU A 29 -6.05 2.66 1.39
CA GLU A 29 -6.68 3.02 2.68
C GLU A 29 -7.78 2.00 3.05
N ASP A 30 -8.64 1.63 2.09
CA ASP A 30 -9.72 0.68 2.31
C ASP A 30 -9.20 -0.72 2.69
N HIS A 31 -8.11 -1.16 2.06
CA HIS A 31 -7.44 -2.40 2.43
C HIS A 31 -6.88 -2.32 3.86
N VAL A 32 -6.14 -1.27 4.20
CA VAL A 32 -5.58 -1.07 5.55
C VAL A 32 -6.69 -1.07 6.59
N VAL A 33 -7.78 -0.34 6.36
CA VAL A 33 -8.94 -0.30 7.26
C VAL A 33 -9.56 -1.69 7.42
N THR A 34 -9.68 -2.44 6.32
CA THR A 34 -10.18 -3.82 6.36
C THR A 34 -9.27 -4.71 7.20
N ALA A 35 -7.95 -4.65 7.01
CA ALA A 35 -6.98 -5.44 7.76
C ALA A 35 -7.07 -5.15 9.27
N VAL A 36 -7.00 -3.87 9.67
CA VAL A 36 -7.02 -3.48 11.10
C VAL A 36 -8.38 -3.72 11.76
N SER A 37 -9.46 -3.78 10.98
CA SER A 37 -10.79 -4.17 11.49
C SER A 37 -10.91 -5.63 11.89
N GLY A 38 -9.95 -6.48 11.49
CA GLY A 38 -9.94 -7.92 11.74
C GLY A 38 -9.75 -8.32 13.20
N GLY A 39 -9.21 -7.44 14.05
CA GLY A 39 -9.06 -7.72 15.48
C GLY A 39 -8.12 -6.76 16.22
N PRO A 40 -7.96 -6.94 17.54
CA PRO A 40 -7.12 -6.07 18.38
C PRO A 40 -5.61 -6.27 18.17
N SER A 41 -5.21 -7.29 17.42
CA SER A 41 -3.84 -7.55 17.00
C SER A 41 -3.87 -8.14 15.60
N VAL A 42 -3.13 -7.52 14.68
CA VAL A 42 -3.09 -7.92 13.27
C VAL A 42 -1.63 -8.09 12.81
N PRO A 43 -1.35 -9.05 11.91
CA PRO A 43 -0.04 -9.13 11.26
C PRO A 43 0.28 -7.84 10.52
N VAL A 44 1.50 -7.33 10.67
CA VAL A 44 1.93 -6.11 9.96
C VAL A 44 1.92 -6.31 8.45
N ALA A 45 2.22 -7.54 7.99
CA ALA A 45 2.20 -7.91 6.58
C ALA A 45 0.81 -7.80 5.93
N ASP A 46 -0.26 -7.84 6.72
CA ASP A 46 -1.64 -7.71 6.24
C ASP A 46 -2.03 -6.25 5.96
N LEU A 47 -1.16 -5.27 6.27
CA LEU A 47 -1.39 -3.87 5.89
C LEU A 47 -1.14 -3.60 4.40
N VAL A 48 -0.46 -4.51 3.71
CA VAL A 48 -0.10 -4.39 2.29
C VAL A 48 -0.85 -5.43 1.48
N ASP A 49 -1.68 -5.02 0.53
CA ASP A 49 -2.41 -5.97 -0.34
C ASP A 49 -1.53 -6.56 -1.45
N ASP A 50 -0.46 -5.86 -1.79
CA ASP A 50 0.39 -6.21 -2.92
C ASP A 50 1.19 -7.49 -2.65
N ALA A 51 0.88 -8.54 -3.41
CA ALA A 51 1.55 -9.83 -3.36
C ALA A 51 3.00 -9.79 -3.90
N ASP A 52 3.31 -8.80 -4.75
CA ASP A 52 4.65 -8.59 -5.32
C ASP A 52 5.51 -7.66 -4.45
N ALA A 53 4.94 -7.09 -3.37
CA ALA A 53 5.70 -6.34 -2.39
C ALA A 53 6.76 -7.25 -1.76
N LYS A 54 8.02 -6.81 -1.80
CA LYS A 54 9.13 -7.49 -1.12
C LYS A 54 9.24 -7.00 0.30
N ARG A 55 9.21 -5.68 0.45
CA ARG A 55 9.30 -4.98 1.73
C ARG A 55 8.62 -3.64 1.67
N PHE A 56 8.22 -3.14 2.82
CA PHE A 56 7.42 -1.92 2.91
C PHE A 56 7.70 -1.19 4.22
N THR A 57 7.23 0.04 4.29
CA THR A 57 7.20 0.82 5.52
C THR A 57 6.02 1.79 5.50
N ILE A 58 5.71 2.36 6.65
CA ILE A 58 4.79 3.49 6.77
C ILE A 58 5.62 4.77 6.88
N VAL A 59 5.22 5.78 6.11
CA VAL A 59 5.75 7.13 6.18
C VAL A 59 4.79 7.98 6.99
N CYS A 60 5.29 8.51 8.09
CA CYS A 60 4.51 9.34 8.99
C CYS A 60 4.63 10.82 8.67
N PRO A 61 3.70 11.65 9.20
CA PRO A 61 3.86 13.09 9.25
C PRO A 61 5.28 13.52 9.61
N TYR A 62 5.76 14.57 8.95
CA TYR A 62 7.05 15.21 9.18
C TYR A 62 8.30 14.38 8.83
N GLU A 63 8.15 13.20 8.25
CA GLU A 63 9.29 12.44 7.75
C GLU A 63 9.84 12.99 6.43
N LEU A 64 11.17 13.10 6.33
CA LEU A 64 11.83 13.51 5.10
C LEU A 64 11.95 12.33 4.13
N PRO A 65 11.70 12.53 2.82
CA PRO A 65 11.92 11.51 1.80
C PRO A 65 13.33 10.91 1.83
N ALA A 66 14.35 11.70 2.19
CA ALA A 66 15.74 11.23 2.28
C ALA A 66 15.94 10.18 3.40
N ASP A 67 15.27 10.34 4.53
CA ASP A 67 15.36 9.40 5.66
C ASP A 67 14.59 8.12 5.32
N VAL A 68 13.43 8.26 4.71
CA VAL A 68 12.63 7.13 4.20
C VAL A 68 13.39 6.36 3.13
N ALA A 69 14.01 7.06 2.18
CA ALA A 69 14.85 6.47 1.14
C ALA A 69 16.03 5.70 1.72
N THR A 70 16.66 6.23 2.76
CA THR A 70 17.79 5.57 3.43
C THR A 70 17.36 4.28 4.11
N ARG A 71 16.25 4.29 4.89
CA ARG A 71 15.76 3.04 5.52
C ARG A 71 15.28 2.03 4.49
N LEU A 72 14.59 2.49 3.45
CA LEU A 72 14.11 1.64 2.37
C LEU A 72 15.19 1.35 1.33
N GLY A 73 16.40 1.88 1.36
CA GLY A 73 17.37 1.65 0.28
C GLY A 73 16.81 1.90 -1.14
N VAL A 74 16.00 2.94 -1.31
CA VAL A 74 15.42 3.37 -2.60
C VAL A 74 15.78 4.82 -2.90
N SER A 75 15.32 5.37 -4.02
CA SER A 75 15.55 6.77 -4.34
C SER A 75 14.52 7.68 -3.67
N ALA A 76 14.95 8.80 -3.08
CA ALA A 76 14.05 9.77 -2.45
C ALA A 76 13.06 10.42 -3.44
N LYS A 77 13.39 10.45 -4.74
CA LYS A 77 12.48 10.94 -5.80
C LYS A 77 11.26 10.05 -6.03
N ASP A 78 11.31 8.79 -5.57
CA ASP A 78 10.24 7.81 -5.75
C ASP A 78 9.34 7.75 -4.50
N LEU A 79 9.49 8.72 -3.57
CA LEU A 79 8.81 8.73 -2.28
C LEU A 79 7.96 9.99 -2.08
N PRO A 80 6.85 9.88 -1.35
CA PRO A 80 6.03 11.02 -0.96
C PRO A 80 6.78 11.93 0.02
N ASP A 81 6.58 13.25 -0.10
CA ASP A 81 7.12 14.24 0.85
C ASP A 81 6.07 14.64 1.88
N LEU A 82 6.12 13.99 3.04
CA LEU A 82 5.26 14.30 4.18
C LEU A 82 5.94 15.24 5.19
N SER A 83 7.12 15.77 4.90
CA SER A 83 7.94 16.53 5.85
C SER A 83 7.28 17.82 6.38
N LYS A 84 6.28 18.31 5.66
CA LYS A 84 5.51 19.52 6.00
C LYS A 84 4.03 19.23 6.26
N ARG A 85 3.66 17.97 6.41
CA ARG A 85 2.27 17.51 6.53
C ARG A 85 2.02 16.86 7.88
N ASP A 86 0.84 17.11 8.42
CA ASP A 86 0.31 16.54 9.67
C ASP A 86 -0.98 15.73 9.45
N ASP A 87 -1.62 15.92 8.30
CA ASP A 87 -2.93 15.41 7.94
C ASP A 87 -2.90 14.05 7.22
N ALA A 88 -1.71 13.58 6.82
CA ALA A 88 -1.54 12.35 6.05
C ALA A 88 -0.39 11.48 6.51
N GLN A 89 -0.49 10.23 6.08
CA GLN A 89 0.50 9.18 6.17
C GLN A 89 0.58 8.49 4.81
N ALA A 90 1.60 7.67 4.60
CA ALA A 90 1.70 6.87 3.40
C ALA A 90 2.14 5.45 3.69
N LEU A 91 1.65 4.51 2.90
CA LEU A 91 2.21 3.17 2.80
C LEU A 91 3.11 3.14 1.56
N VAL A 92 4.37 2.73 1.76
CA VAL A 92 5.35 2.62 0.69
C VAL A 92 5.85 1.19 0.62
N ALA A 93 5.68 0.56 -0.54
CA ALA A 93 6.12 -0.80 -0.83
C ALA A 93 7.17 -0.80 -1.94
N VAL A 94 8.19 -1.65 -1.80
CA VAL A 94 9.18 -1.93 -2.84
C VAL A 94 8.78 -3.23 -3.51
N THR A 95 8.51 -3.16 -4.81
CA THR A 95 8.04 -4.29 -5.62
C THR A 95 9.12 -4.75 -6.60
N ALA A 96 8.81 -5.74 -7.43
CA ALA A 96 9.68 -6.11 -8.55
C ALA A 96 9.79 -5.00 -9.61
N ASN A 97 8.78 -4.13 -9.71
CA ASN A 97 8.64 -3.14 -10.78
C ASN A 97 9.04 -1.72 -10.35
N GLY A 98 9.26 -1.48 -9.05
CA GLY A 98 9.68 -0.18 -8.55
C GLY A 98 9.27 0.06 -7.11
N VAL A 99 8.85 1.30 -6.84
CA VAL A 99 8.33 1.75 -5.55
C VAL A 99 6.90 2.19 -5.76
N ASP A 100 6.00 1.57 -5.01
CA ASP A 100 4.59 1.94 -4.96
C ASP A 100 4.34 2.69 -3.66
N ALA A 101 3.74 3.87 -3.77
CA ALA A 101 3.48 4.74 -2.63
C ALA A 101 2.05 5.24 -2.68
N ALA A 102 1.32 5.05 -1.60
CA ALA A 102 -0.06 5.50 -1.46
C ALA A 102 -0.19 6.38 -0.22
N GLU A 103 -0.49 7.66 -0.43
CA GLU A 103 -0.79 8.62 0.62
C GLU A 103 -2.29 8.59 0.96
N PHE A 104 -2.62 8.58 2.25
CA PHE A 104 -4.00 8.67 2.71
C PHE A 104 -4.09 9.46 4.02
N ARG A 105 -5.30 9.91 4.35
CA ARG A 105 -5.56 10.70 5.55
C ARG A 105 -5.52 9.84 6.80
N ARG A 106 -5.37 10.48 7.95
CA ARG A 106 -5.37 9.82 9.27
C ARG A 106 -6.76 9.71 9.92
N GLY A 107 -7.82 10.01 9.18
CA GLY A 107 -9.18 10.16 9.72
C GLY A 107 -9.98 8.87 9.87
N ARG A 108 -9.52 7.76 9.29
CA ARG A 108 -10.14 6.43 9.42
C ARG A 108 -9.24 5.43 10.13
N VAL A 109 -7.95 5.54 9.85
CA VAL A 109 -6.88 4.79 10.49
C VAL A 109 -5.70 5.73 10.72
N ASP A 110 -5.09 5.64 11.89
CA ASP A 110 -3.87 6.34 12.25
C ASP A 110 -2.79 5.31 12.54
N LEU A 111 -1.86 5.18 11.60
CA LEU A 111 -0.68 4.31 11.72
C LEU A 111 0.47 5.03 12.43
N CYS A 112 0.35 6.34 12.64
CA CYS A 112 1.46 7.21 13.05
C CYS A 112 1.25 7.81 14.44
N SER A 113 0.39 7.19 15.25
CA SER A 113 0.17 7.57 16.65
C SER A 113 1.32 7.18 17.57
N SER A 114 2.11 6.16 17.21
CA SER A 114 3.28 5.73 17.97
C SER A 114 4.50 6.60 17.65
N GLU A 115 5.28 6.95 18.68
CA GLU A 115 6.51 7.74 18.51
C GLU A 115 7.55 7.03 17.64
N GLY A 116 8.19 7.80 16.76
CA GLY A 116 9.31 7.34 15.94
C GLY A 116 8.91 6.70 14.60
N PRO A 117 9.84 6.60 13.65
CA PRO A 117 9.58 6.09 12.31
C PRO A 117 9.26 4.60 12.33
N TRP A 118 8.44 4.15 11.39
CA TRP A 118 8.21 2.72 11.20
C TRP A 118 9.50 2.05 10.68
N PRO A 119 9.84 0.85 11.17
CA PRO A 119 10.90 0.08 10.55
C PRO A 119 10.45 -0.39 9.16
N VAL A 120 11.39 -0.99 8.42
CA VAL A 120 11.07 -1.69 7.18
C VAL A 120 10.72 -3.13 7.52
N TYR A 121 9.58 -3.58 7.01
CA TYR A 121 9.13 -4.95 7.16
C TYR A 121 9.25 -5.68 5.81
N GLU A 122 9.65 -6.94 5.85
CA GLU A 122 9.50 -7.82 4.69
C GLU A 122 8.03 -8.24 4.56
N LYS A 123 7.56 -8.57 3.36
CA LYS A 123 6.18 -9.04 3.16
C LYS A 123 5.89 -10.36 3.88
N THR A 124 6.94 -11.12 4.21
CA THR A 124 6.86 -12.36 4.99
C THR A 124 7.05 -12.16 6.49
N ASP A 125 7.11 -10.91 6.96
CA ASP A 125 7.30 -10.61 8.39
C ASP A 125 6.10 -11.08 9.22
N THR A 126 6.38 -11.63 10.40
CA THR A 126 5.37 -12.18 11.32
C THR A 126 5.10 -11.27 12.51
N ALA A 127 5.70 -10.07 12.55
CA ALA A 127 5.42 -9.08 13.55
C ALA A 127 3.94 -8.69 13.52
N THR A 128 3.44 -8.30 14.68
CA THR A 128 2.06 -7.87 14.85
C THR A 128 2.02 -6.44 15.34
N VAL A 129 0.92 -5.76 15.02
CA VAL A 129 0.60 -4.44 15.52
C VAL A 129 -0.66 -4.56 16.36
N ALA A 130 -0.76 -3.74 17.41
CA ALA A 130 -1.97 -3.65 18.21
C ALA A 130 -2.91 -2.62 17.60
N VAL A 131 -4.21 -2.90 17.69
CA VAL A 131 -5.26 -2.05 17.13
C VAL A 131 -6.25 -1.68 18.22
N THR A 132 -6.54 -0.37 18.33
CA THR A 132 -7.58 0.17 19.20
C THR A 132 -8.47 1.12 18.42
N ARG A 133 -9.62 1.51 18.98
CA ARG A 133 -10.48 2.59 18.45
C ARG A 133 -10.44 3.76 19.44
N ASN A 134 -10.28 4.97 18.93
CA ASN A 134 -10.41 6.17 19.76
C ASN A 134 -11.87 6.65 19.85
N GLU A 135 -12.09 7.77 20.52
CA GLU A 135 -13.43 8.36 20.73
C GLU A 135 -14.10 8.84 19.42
N ASP A 136 -13.30 9.15 18.40
CA ASP A 136 -13.75 9.58 17.07
C ASP A 136 -13.97 8.40 16.09
N ASP A 137 -13.97 7.17 16.61
CA ASP A 137 -14.06 5.94 15.80
C ASP A 137 -12.90 5.79 14.80
N VAL A 138 -11.72 6.34 15.07
CA VAL A 138 -10.51 6.13 14.26
C VAL A 138 -9.77 4.89 14.77
N TYR A 139 -9.34 4.02 13.85
CA TYR A 139 -8.45 2.91 14.18
C TYR A 139 -7.05 3.42 14.52
N ILE A 140 -6.60 3.23 15.74
CA ILE A 140 -5.25 3.60 16.19
C ILE A 140 -4.39 2.34 16.18
N VAL A 141 -3.35 2.35 15.34
CA VAL A 141 -2.43 1.22 15.18
C VAL A 141 -1.12 1.53 15.88
N THR A 142 -0.77 0.70 16.85
CA THR A 142 0.46 0.83 17.62
C THR A 142 1.39 -0.34 17.34
N ARG A 143 2.67 -0.04 17.11
CA ARG A 143 3.68 -1.09 16.91
C ARG A 143 3.90 -1.83 18.22
N ALA A 144 4.00 -3.15 18.17
CA ALA A 144 4.53 -3.91 19.30
C ALA A 144 5.99 -3.48 19.51
N SER A 145 6.29 -2.99 20.70
CA SER A 145 7.64 -2.59 21.15
C SER A 145 8.59 -3.78 21.25
#